data_AF-A0A352F5S4-F1
#
_entry.id   AF-A0A352F5S4-F1
#
_cell.length_a   1.000
_cell.length_b   1.000
_cell.length_c   1.000
_cell.angle_alpha   90.00
_cell.angle_beta   90.00
_cell.angle_gamma   90.00
#
_symmetry.space_group_name_H-M   'P 1'
#
loop_
_entity.id
_entity.type
_entity.pdbx_description
1 polymer ?
#
loop_
_entity_poly.entity_id
_entity_poly.type
_entity_poly.pdbx_seq_one_letter_code
_entity_poly.pdbx_strand_id
1 'polypeptide(L)' 'MFRFQQEKTQLAPDFEAIRISLASPEKIRHWSHGEVTKPETINYRTFKPERDGLFCARIFGPVADWECLCGKYKRMK' A
#
# COMPACT_ATOMS: atom_id res chain seq x y z
N MET A 1 40.47 -8.23 4.50
CA MET A 1 39.55 -8.25 3.34
C MET A 1 38.24 -8.86 3.81
N PHE A 2 37.22 -8.04 4.08
CA PHE A 2 35.89 -8.54 4.45
C PHE A 2 35.05 -8.65 3.17
N ARG A 3 34.71 -9.89 2.79
CA ARG A 3 33.71 -10.15 1.74
C ARG A 3 32.35 -9.76 2.29
N PHE A 4 31.77 -8.68 1.77
CA PHE A 4 30.34 -8.44 1.89
C PHE A 4 29.62 -9.46 1.01
N GLN A 5 28.98 -10.46 1.63
CA GLN A 5 28.01 -11.30 0.92
C GLN A 5 26.77 -10.45 0.68
N GLN A 6 26.50 -10.09 -0.57
CA GLN A 6 25.23 -9.48 -0.96
C GLN A 6 24.13 -10.54 -0.85
N GLU A 7 23.26 -10.44 0.16
CA GLU A 7 21.99 -11.16 0.18
C GLU A 7 21.11 -10.62 -0.95
N LYS A 8 21.03 -11.36 -2.07
CA LYS A 8 20.06 -11.10 -3.11
C LYS A 8 18.67 -11.43 -2.57
N THR A 9 17.90 -10.42 -2.18
CA THR A 9 16.45 -10.55 -2.04
C THR A 9 15.91 -11.05 -3.39
N GLN A 10 15.34 -12.25 -3.43
CA GLN A 10 14.77 -12.84 -4.65
C GLN A 10 13.59 -11.98 -5.11
N LEU A 11 13.85 -10.98 -5.95
CA LEU A 11 12.92 -9.87 -6.21
C LEU A 11 11.96 -10.08 -7.38
N ALA A 12 12.20 -11.06 -8.24
CA ALA A 12 11.19 -11.60 -9.16
C ALA A 12 11.81 -12.82 -9.85
N PRO A 13 11.10 -13.96 -9.97
CA PRO A 13 11.47 -14.94 -10.98
C PRO A 13 11.28 -14.29 -12.36
N ASP A 14 12.26 -14.46 -13.26
CA ASP A 14 12.08 -14.10 -14.66
C ASP A 14 10.90 -14.91 -15.22
N PHE A 15 9.87 -14.23 -15.72
CA PHE A 15 8.68 -14.87 -16.28
C PHE A 15 8.91 -15.18 -17.76
N GLU A 16 8.60 -16.40 -18.19
CA GLU A 16 8.75 -16.82 -19.60
C GLU A 16 7.55 -16.38 -20.46
N ALA A 17 6.38 -16.19 -19.85
CA ALA A 17 5.14 -15.82 -20.55
C ALA A 17 4.15 -15.05 -19.66
N ILE A 18 3.29 -14.23 -20.30
CA ILE A 18 2.21 -13.45 -19.66
C ILE A 18 0.87 -13.91 -20.24
N ARG A 19 -0.14 -14.08 -19.37
CA ARG A 19 -1.52 -14.43 -19.77
C ARG A 19 -2.52 -13.40 -19.26
N ILE A 20 -3.50 -13.07 -20.10
CA ILE A 20 -4.67 -12.27 -19.73
C ILE A 20 -5.91 -13.16 -19.55
N SER A 21 -6.75 -12.86 -18.56
CA SER A 21 -7.99 -13.58 -18.28
C SER A 21 -8.95 -12.66 -17.53
N LEU A 22 -10.25 -12.98 -17.60
CA LEU A 22 -11.26 -12.27 -16.80
C LEU A 22 -11.05 -12.57 -15.30
N ALA A 23 -11.16 -11.53 -14.48
CA ALA A 23 -11.09 -11.66 -13.03
C ALA A 23 -12.47 -12.00 -12.46
N SER A 24 -12.55 -13.02 -11.60
CA SER A 24 -13.76 -13.32 -10.83
C SER A 24 -13.96 -12.31 -9.69
N PRO A 25 -15.17 -12.15 -9.15
CA PRO A 25 -15.42 -11.29 -7.99
C PRO A 25 -14.54 -11.63 -6.78
N GLU A 26 -14.30 -12.92 -6.54
CA GLU A 26 -13.41 -13.41 -5.48
C GLU A 26 -11.97 -12.95 -5.68
N LYS A 27 -11.47 -13.01 -6.92
CA LYS A 27 -10.12 -12.56 -7.29
C LYS A 27 -9.96 -11.06 -7.06
N ILE A 28 -10.96 -10.27 -7.43
CA ILE A 28 -10.95 -8.81 -7.21
C ILE A 28 -10.91 -8.48 -5.71
N ARG A 29 -11.72 -9.19 -4.91
CA ARG A 29 -11.71 -9.01 -3.45
C ARG A 29 -10.37 -9.42 -2.82
N HIS A 30 -9.73 -10.46 -3.34
CA HIS A 30 -8.43 -10.90 -2.86
C HIS A 30 -7.31 -9.88 -3.14
N TRP A 31 -7.38 -9.16 -4.25
CA TRP A 31 -6.43 -8.07 -4.54
C TRP A 31 -6.66 -6.82 -3.68
N SER A 32 -7.85 -6.67 -3.12
CA SER A 32 -8.18 -5.48 -2.34
C SER A 32 -7.64 -5.59 -0.91
N HIS A 33 -7.07 -4.50 -0.41
CA HIS A 33 -6.63 -4.35 0.97
C HIS A 33 -7.65 -3.64 1.86
N GLY A 34 -8.82 -3.28 1.32
CA GLY A 34 -9.92 -2.66 2.05
C GLY A 34 -11.01 -2.12 1.13
N GLU A 35 -12.11 -1.65 1.70
CA GLU A 35 -13.26 -1.15 0.95
C GLU A 35 -13.41 0.37 1.08
N VAL A 36 -13.61 1.05 -0.05
CA VAL A 36 -13.95 2.47 -0.08
C VAL A 36 -15.46 2.59 -0.02
N THR A 37 -15.97 3.24 1.02
CA THR A 37 -17.42 3.43 1.23
C THR A 37 -17.88 4.84 0.90
N LYS A 38 -16.92 5.75 0.69
CA LYS A 38 -17.09 7.19 0.75
C LYS A 38 -16.37 7.85 -0.43
N PRO A 39 -17.01 8.77 -1.17
CA PRO A 39 -16.38 9.41 -2.33
C PRO A 39 -15.38 10.52 -1.96
N GLU A 40 -15.24 10.83 -0.68
CA GLU A 40 -14.36 11.89 -0.19
C GLU A 40 -12.88 11.55 -0.45
N THR A 41 -12.09 12.57 -0.74
CA THR A 41 -10.68 12.44 -1.10
C THR A 41 -9.77 12.86 0.04
N ILE A 42 -9.59 14.16 0.22
CA ILE A 42 -8.76 14.78 1.23
C ILE A 42 -9.53 15.90 1.92
N ASN A 43 -9.19 16.14 3.18
CA ASN A 43 -9.74 17.24 3.92
C ASN A 43 -9.21 18.58 3.40
N TYR A 44 -10.09 19.54 3.12
CA TYR A 44 -9.70 20.83 2.54
C TYR A 44 -8.81 21.71 3.44
N ARG A 45 -8.89 21.57 4.78
CA ARG A 45 -8.07 22.37 5.72
C ARG A 45 -6.78 21.69 6.10
N THR A 46 -6.87 20.40 6.43
CA THR A 46 -5.74 19.66 7.00
C THR A 46 -4.91 18.94 5.95
N PHE A 47 -5.43 18.83 4.72
CA PHE A 47 -4.87 18.01 3.63
C PHE A 47 -4.64 16.54 4.00
N LYS A 48 -5.26 16.09 5.10
CA LYS A 48 -5.22 14.69 5.51
C LYS A 48 -6.25 13.89 4.70
N PRO A 49 -5.92 12.66 4.29
CA PRO A 49 -6.89 11.79 3.64
C PRO A 49 -8.08 11.49 4.54
N GLU A 50 -9.27 11.46 3.94
CA GLU A 50 -10.50 11.16 4.66
C GLU A 50 -10.61 9.66 4.99
N ARG A 51 -11.25 9.34 6.12
CA ARG A 51 -11.44 7.94 6.55
C ARG A 51 -12.47 7.26 5.66
N ASP A 52 -12.12 6.08 5.16
CA ASP A 52 -12.91 5.25 4.23
C ASP A 52 -13.16 5.90 2.86
N GLY A 53 -12.47 7.00 2.58
CA GLY A 53 -12.45 7.70 1.30
C GLY A 53 -11.46 7.11 0.29
N LEU A 54 -11.40 7.74 -0.89
CA LEU A 54 -10.59 7.30 -2.03
C LEU A 54 -9.08 7.27 -1.75
N PHE A 55 -8.60 8.06 -0.79
CA PHE A 55 -7.18 8.11 -0.40
C PHE A 55 -6.93 7.57 1.03
N CYS A 56 -7.83 6.75 1.56
CA CYS A 56 -7.74 6.30 2.95
C CYS A 56 -6.41 5.58 3.26
N ALA A 57 -5.66 6.12 4.21
CA ALA A 57 -4.37 5.57 4.62
C ALA A 57 -4.45 4.15 5.21
N ARG A 58 -5.64 3.72 5.63
CA ARG A 58 -5.89 2.34 6.11
C ARG A 58 -5.91 1.32 4.97
N ILE A 59 -6.37 1.72 3.79
CA ILE A 59 -6.52 0.83 2.63
C ILE A 59 -5.23 0.82 1.82
N PHE A 60 -4.67 2.01 1.55
CA PHE A 60 -3.57 2.17 0.61
C PHE A 60 -2.20 2.35 1.29
N GLY A 61 -2.17 2.58 2.60
CA GLY A 61 -0.93 2.74 3.37
C GLY A 61 -0.69 4.17 3.88
N PRO A 62 0.40 4.37 4.65
CA PRO A 62 0.67 5.64 5.30
C PRO A 62 1.09 6.73 4.30
N VAL A 63 0.79 7.99 4.64
CA VAL A 63 1.16 9.16 3.81
C VAL A 63 2.66 9.50 3.95
N ALA A 64 3.25 9.16 5.08
CA ALA A 64 4.66 9.40 5.39
C ALA A 64 5.32 8.10 5.85
N ASP A 65 6.60 7.93 5.50
CA ASP A 65 7.34 6.72 5.79
C ASP A 65 7.40 6.45 7.31
N TRP A 66 7.03 5.23 7.70
CA TRP A 66 7.07 4.76 9.09
C TRP A 66 6.30 5.65 10.09
N GLU A 67 5.33 6.42 9.62
CA GLU A 67 4.46 7.27 10.44
C GLU A 67 2.99 6.94 10.23
N CYS A 68 2.28 6.73 11.34
CA CYS A 68 0.83 6.57 11.34
C CYS A 68 0.12 7.92 11.12
N LEU A 69 -1.01 7.92 10.39
CA LEU A 69 -1.81 9.13 10.11
C LEU A 69 -2.22 9.93 11.37
N CYS A 70 -2.45 9.25 12.50
CA CYS A 70 -2.80 9.91 13.76
C CYS A 70 -1.59 10.55 14.47
N GLY A 71 -0.36 10.28 14.01
CA GLY A 71 0.88 10.77 14.58
C GLY A 71 1.31 10.10 15.89
N LYS A 72 0.51 9.18 16.44
CA LYS A 72 0.84 8.45 17.69
C LYS A 72 2.05 7.54 17.54
N TYR A 73 2.14 6.86 16.40
CA TYR A 73 3.24 5.96 16.08
C TYR A 73 4.11 6.64 15.02
N LYS A 74 5.27 7.11 15.44
CA LYS A 74 6.31 7.66 14.58
C LYS A 74 7.62 6.97 14.93
N ARG A 75 8.43 6.69 13.93
CA ARG A 75 9.81 6.25 14.17
C ARG A 75 10.51 7.32 15.02
N MET A 76 10.87 6.95 16.25
CA MET A 76 11.73 7.79 17.07
C MET A 76 13.07 7.91 16.34
N LYS A 77 13.54 9.14 16.19
CA LYS A 77 14.88 9.43 15.71
C LYS A 77 15.85 9.37 16.89
#